data_AF-A0A512M2H1-F1
#
_entry.id   AF-A0A512M2H1-F1
#
_cell.length_a   1.000
_cell.length_b   1.000
_cell.length_c   1.000
_cell.angle_alpha   90.00
_cell.angle_beta   90.00
_cell.angle_gamma   90.00
#
_symmetry.space_group_name_H-M   'P 1'
#
loop_
_entity.id
_entity.type
_entity.pdbx_description
1 polymer ?
#
loop_
_entity_poly.entity_id
_entity_poly.type
_entity_poly.pdbx_seq_one_letter_code
_entity_poly.pdbx_strand_id
1 'polypeptide(L)'
;MPDVGLFTATKPVPKSTPVIVRYSVEVGGLPVYSESYDVDTLAKELRKDPEHALALWARRLTAVVEARSRPGFSAALTRAIGDGQCCDYGRENCKALDDLGEPG
;
A
#
# COMPACT_ATOMS: atom_id res chain seq x y z
N MET A 1 -3.11 -22.53 3.58
CA MET A 1 -3.81 -21.36 3.03
C MET A 1 -5.25 -21.47 3.48
N PRO A 2 -5.93 -20.41 3.97
CA PRO A 2 -7.33 -20.54 4.35
C PRO A 2 -8.20 -20.59 3.07
N ASP A 3 -8.90 -21.70 2.85
CA ASP A 3 -9.65 -21.99 1.62
C ASP A 3 -11.00 -21.26 1.53
N VAL A 4 -10.99 -19.95 1.78
CA VAL A 4 -12.19 -19.11 1.79
C VAL A 4 -12.57 -18.75 0.35
N GLY A 5 -13.43 -19.56 -0.27
CA GLY A 5 -14.15 -19.17 -1.50
C GLY A 5 -13.52 -19.58 -2.83
N LEU A 6 -12.67 -20.61 -2.88
CA LEU A 6 -12.06 -21.13 -4.14
C LEU A 6 -13.06 -21.40 -5.29
N PHE A 7 -14.35 -21.61 -4.98
CA PHE A 7 -15.41 -21.87 -5.97
C PHE A 7 -16.54 -20.82 -6.00
N THR A 8 -16.50 -19.77 -5.17
CA THR A 8 -17.59 -18.77 -5.11
C THR A 8 -17.53 -17.72 -6.23
N ALA A 9 -16.39 -17.57 -6.90
CA ALA A 9 -16.17 -16.62 -8.00
C ALA A 9 -15.90 -17.32 -9.35
N THR A 10 -16.59 -18.44 -9.63
CA THR A 10 -16.45 -19.22 -10.88
C THR A 10 -17.08 -18.55 -12.12
N LYS A 11 -17.87 -17.49 -11.93
CA LYS A 11 -18.38 -16.64 -13.00
C LYS A 11 -17.71 -15.26 -12.91
N PRO A 12 -17.53 -14.53 -14.04
CA PRO A 12 -17.05 -13.16 -14.01
C PRO A 12 -17.87 -12.29 -13.05
N VAL A 13 -17.19 -11.49 -12.23
CA VAL A 13 -17.84 -10.57 -11.30
C VAL A 13 -18.61 -9.51 -12.12
N PRO A 14 -19.91 -9.28 -11.87
CA PRO A 14 -20.68 -8.26 -12.58
C PRO A 14 -20.10 -6.87 -12.33
N LYS A 15 -20.07 -5.99 -13.35
CA LYS A 15 -19.58 -4.60 -13.21
C LYS A 15 -20.33 -3.74 -12.17
N SER A 16 -21.54 -4.15 -11.77
CA SER A 16 -22.31 -3.52 -10.70
C SER A 16 -21.90 -3.96 -9.29
N THR A 17 -21.02 -4.96 -9.18
CA THR A 17 -20.52 -5.50 -7.91
C THR A 17 -19.13 -4.89 -7.63
N PRO A 18 -18.97 -4.07 -6.58
CA PRO A 18 -17.69 -3.45 -6.28
C PRO A 18 -16.66 -4.51 -5.86
N VAL A 19 -15.47 -4.46 -6.46
CA VAL A 19 -14.34 -5.29 -6.09
C VAL A 19 -13.34 -4.40 -5.36
N ILE A 20 -13.21 -4.60 -4.05
CA ILE A 20 -12.41 -3.76 -3.17
C ILE A 20 -11.13 -4.50 -2.77
N VAL A 21 -9.98 -3.88 -3.05
CA VAL A 21 -8.66 -4.32 -2.57
C VAL A 21 -8.32 -3.51 -1.32
N ARG A 22 -8.00 -4.18 -0.21
CA ARG A 22 -7.56 -3.52 1.02
C ARG A 22 -6.10 -3.81 1.28
N TYR A 23 -5.34 -2.77 1.58
CA TYR A 23 -4.00 -2.86 2.12
C TYR A 23 -4.07 -2.49 3.61
N SER A 24 -3.53 -3.34 4.48
CA SER A 24 -3.55 -3.15 5.94
C SER A 24 -2.20 -3.55 6.51
N VAL A 25 -1.64 -2.70 7.39
CA VAL A 25 -0.44 -3.00 8.15
C VAL A 25 -0.81 -3.05 9.62
N GLU A 26 -0.55 -4.19 10.25
CA GLU A 26 -0.92 -4.48 11.63
C GLU A 26 0.31 -4.71 12.50
N VAL A 27 0.28 -4.16 13.72
CA VAL A 27 1.30 -4.38 14.75
C VAL A 27 0.61 -4.99 15.96
N GLY A 28 0.97 -6.23 16.30
CA GLY A 28 0.33 -6.98 17.39
C GLY A 28 -1.17 -7.26 17.20
N GLY A 29 -1.64 -7.29 15.95
CA GLY A 29 -3.07 -7.47 15.62
C GLY A 29 -3.91 -6.18 15.69
N LEU A 30 -3.27 -5.02 15.85
CA LEU A 30 -3.92 -3.71 15.73
C LEU A 30 -3.52 -3.04 14.40
N PRO A 31 -4.48 -2.58 13.57
CA PRO A 31 -4.16 -1.87 12.34
C PRO A 31 -3.56 -0.49 12.67
N VAL A 32 -2.38 -0.23 12.13
CA VAL A 32 -1.66 1.06 12.30
C VAL A 32 -1.60 1.87 11.01
N TYR A 33 -1.93 1.25 9.87
CA TYR A 33 -2.09 1.89 8.58
C TYR A 33 -3.07 1.08 7.73
N SER A 34 -3.99 1.71 6.99
CA SER A 34 -4.86 1.02 6.05
C SER A 34 -5.31 1.90 4.89
N GLU A 35 -5.40 1.29 3.70
CA GLU A 35 -5.92 1.89 2.47
C GLU A 35 -6.93 0.93 1.83
N SER A 36 -7.87 1.48 1.06
CA SER A 36 -8.93 0.73 0.39
C SER A 36 -9.12 1.25 -1.04
N TYR A 37 -8.99 0.38 -2.02
CA TYR A 37 -9.06 0.69 -3.44
C TYR A 37 -10.24 0.00 -4.08
N ASP A 38 -10.94 0.74 -4.93
CA ASP A 38 -11.87 0.16 -5.89
C ASP A 38 -11.13 -0.27 -7.17
N VAL A 39 -11.49 -1.43 -7.72
CA VAL A 39 -10.81 -1.99 -8.91
C VAL A 39 -10.91 -1.09 -10.14
N ASP A 40 -12.00 -0.32 -10.31
CA ASP A 40 -12.14 0.59 -11.46
C ASP A 40 -11.23 1.82 -11.31
N THR A 41 -10.87 2.20 -10.08
CA THR A 41 -9.86 3.23 -9.81
C THR A 41 -8.46 2.72 -10.15
N LEU A 42 -8.08 1.54 -9.65
CA LEU A 42 -6.80 0.89 -10.00
C LEU A 42 -6.68 0.68 -11.52
N ALA A 43 -7.75 0.25 -12.18
CA ALA A 43 -7.78 0.07 -13.62
C ALA A 43 -7.69 1.40 -14.41
N LYS A 44 -8.00 2.56 -13.82
CA LYS A 44 -7.74 3.88 -14.44
C LYS A 44 -6.28 4.28 -14.26
N GLU A 45 -5.73 4.12 -13.06
CA GLU A 45 -4.32 4.41 -12.74
C GLU A 45 -3.38 3.59 -13.63
N LEU A 46 -3.55 2.26 -13.64
CA LEU A 46 -2.75 1.34 -14.47
C LEU A 46 -2.87 1.58 -15.98
N ARG A 47 -3.97 2.21 -16.46
CA ARG A 47 -4.11 2.62 -17.87
C ARG A 47 -3.49 3.98 -18.18
N LYS A 48 -3.35 4.84 -17.17
CA LYS A 48 -2.73 6.16 -17.29
C LYS A 48 -1.20 6.05 -17.25
N ASP A 49 -0.68 5.31 -16.27
CA ASP A 49 0.74 5.08 -16.07
C ASP A 49 0.94 3.73 -15.34
N PRO A 50 1.22 2.63 -16.08
CA PRO A 50 1.41 1.31 -15.48
C PRO A 50 2.64 1.24 -14.59
N GLU A 51 3.74 1.88 -14.98
CA GLU A 51 5.03 1.78 -14.28
C GLU A 51 4.97 2.52 -12.94
N HIS A 52 4.46 3.75 -12.94
CA HIS A 52 4.26 4.52 -11.71
C HIS A 52 3.28 3.83 -10.75
N ALA A 53 2.14 3.34 -11.26
CA ALA A 53 1.16 2.64 -10.42
C ALA A 53 1.76 1.38 -9.77
N LEU A 54 2.51 0.56 -10.52
CA LEU A 54 3.19 -0.62 -9.97
C LEU A 54 4.28 -0.23 -8.95
N ALA A 55 5.01 0.85 -9.20
CA ALA A 55 6.06 1.32 -8.30
C ALA A 55 5.49 1.84 -6.96
N LEU A 56 4.33 2.50 -6.96
CA LEU A 56 3.60 2.84 -5.72
C LEU A 56 3.16 1.60 -4.93
N TRP A 57 2.78 0.50 -5.60
CA TRP A 57 2.50 -0.78 -4.91
C TRP A 57 3.78 -1.45 -4.38
N ALA A 58 4.90 -1.35 -5.08
CA ALA A 58 6.20 -1.80 -4.58
C ALA A 58 6.65 -1.00 -3.33
N ARG A 59 6.47 0.34 -3.35
CA ARG A 59 6.75 1.23 -2.22
C ARG A 59 6.00 0.81 -0.95
N ARG A 60 4.73 0.42 -1.05
CA ARG A 60 3.95 -0.08 0.10
C ARG A 60 4.65 -1.25 0.80
N LEU A 61 5.17 -2.19 0.02
CA LEU A 61 5.88 -3.37 0.53
C LEU A 61 7.25 -2.99 1.15
N THR A 62 8.05 -2.16 0.46
CA THR A 62 9.38 -1.77 0.95
C THR A 62 9.32 -0.85 2.17
N ALA A 63 8.32 0.03 2.24
CA ALA A 63 8.10 0.94 3.37
C ALA A 63 7.88 0.20 4.69
N VAL A 64 7.13 -0.91 4.70
CA VAL A 64 6.95 -1.74 5.91
C VAL A 64 8.26 -2.39 6.35
N VAL A 65 9.07 -2.86 5.41
CA VAL A 65 10.35 -3.51 5.70
C VAL A 65 11.34 -2.51 6.31
N GLU A 66 11.48 -1.31 5.73
CA GLU A 66 12.37 -0.27 6.26
C GLU A 66 11.86 0.29 7.59
N ALA A 67 10.56 0.64 7.68
CA ALA A 67 9.98 1.23 8.89
C ALA A 67 10.06 0.31 10.11
N ARG A 68 10.11 -1.02 9.92
CA ARG A 68 10.20 -2.01 11.01
C ARG A 68 11.40 -1.79 11.93
N SER A 69 12.53 -1.32 11.38
CA SER A 69 13.75 -1.02 12.14
C SER A 69 13.82 0.42 12.67
N ARG A 70 12.81 1.25 12.39
CA ARG A 70 12.82 2.69 12.66
C ARG A 70 12.08 3.03 13.95
N PRO A 71 12.57 3.98 14.76
CA PRO A 71 11.81 4.52 15.86
C PRO A 71 10.59 5.31 15.32
N GLY A 72 9.44 5.18 15.98
CA GLY A 72 8.20 5.81 15.54
C GLY A 72 7.57 5.14 14.30
N PHE A 73 7.55 3.79 14.26
CA PHE A 73 7.06 2.95 13.16
C PHE A 73 5.93 3.56 12.32
N SER A 74 4.79 3.92 12.92
CA SER A 74 3.62 4.41 12.17
C SER A 74 3.89 5.74 11.45
N ALA A 75 4.70 6.63 12.03
CA ALA A 75 5.09 7.89 11.39
C ALA A 75 6.13 7.66 10.28
N ALA A 76 7.11 6.79 10.53
CA ALA A 76 8.10 6.37 9.53
C ALA A 76 7.43 5.68 8.32
N LEU A 77 6.44 4.82 8.56
CA LEU A 77 5.66 4.11 7.56
C LEU A 77 4.73 5.03 6.78
N THR A 78 3.97 5.88 7.46
CA THR A 78 3.00 6.79 6.81
C THR A 78 3.73 7.74 5.87
N ARG A 79 4.87 8.29 6.29
CA ARG A 79 5.73 9.11 5.42
C ARG A 79 6.30 8.28 4.28
N ALA A 80 6.94 7.14 4.57
CA ALA A 80 7.53 6.26 3.56
C ALA A 80 6.58 5.79 2.45
N ILE A 81 5.29 5.54 2.75
CA ILE A 81 4.28 5.23 1.72
C ILE A 81 3.92 6.50 0.93
N GLY A 82 3.82 7.63 1.62
CA GLY A 82 3.49 8.93 1.06
C GLY A 82 4.53 9.50 0.08
N ASP A 83 5.73 9.83 0.56
CA ASP A 83 6.80 10.51 -0.21
C ASP A 83 7.96 9.59 -0.64
N GLY A 84 7.94 8.31 -0.24
CA GLY A 84 9.08 7.42 -0.42
C GLY A 84 10.23 7.67 0.57
N GLN A 85 10.07 8.54 1.58
CA GLN A 85 11.09 8.81 2.59
C GLN A 85 10.78 8.12 3.91
N CYS A 86 11.54 7.08 4.24
CA CYS A 86 11.47 6.46 5.56
C CYS A 86 12.37 7.20 6.54
N CYS A 87 11.75 7.98 7.43
CA CYS A 87 12.42 8.81 8.43
C CYS A 87 12.07 8.36 9.85
N ASP A 88 13.05 8.44 10.75
CA ASP A 88 12.87 8.28 12.19
C ASP A 88 11.82 9.29 12.68
N TYR A 89 10.80 8.79 13.41
CA TYR A 89 9.62 9.56 13.83
C TYR A 89 8.91 10.35 12.69
N GLY A 90 9.10 9.94 11.43
CA GLY A 90 8.58 10.65 10.26
C GLY A 90 9.30 11.95 9.89
N ARG A 91 10.48 12.26 10.46
CA ARG A 91 11.17 13.54 10.18
C ARG A 91 12.71 13.55 10.23
N GLU A 92 13.35 12.64 10.95
CA GLU A 92 14.80 12.62 11.16
C GLU A 92 15.45 11.42 10.43
N ASN A 93 16.78 11.45 10.19
CA ASN A 93 17.56 10.32 9.63
C ASN A 93 16.95 9.64 8.39
N CYS A 94 16.35 10.43 7.49
CA CYS A 94 15.59 9.94 6.35
C CYS A 94 16.41 9.09 5.35
N LYS A 95 15.78 8.05 4.82
CA LYS A 95 16.25 7.24 3.70
C LYS A 95 15.19 7.22 2.60
N ALA A 96 15.58 7.53 1.37
CA ALA A 96 14.72 7.35 0.20
C ALA A 96 14.56 5.86 -0.14
N LEU A 97 13.34 5.46 -0.50
CA LEU A 97 12.97 4.11 -0.94
C LEU A 97 12.89 3.99 -2.46
N ASP A 98 12.56 5.08 -3.13
CA ASP A 98 12.46 5.24 -4.57
C ASP A 98 12.54 6.74 -4.93
N ASP A 99 12.61 7.04 -6.24
CA ASP A 99 12.78 8.38 -6.77
C ASP A 99 11.44 9.06 -7.19
N LEU A 100 10.28 8.48 -6.87
CA LEU A 100 8.99 8.97 -7.39
C LEU A 100 8.44 10.20 -6.65
N GLY A 101 8.84 10.42 -5.38
CA GLY A 101 8.28 11.47 -4.53
C GLY A 101 6.79 11.28 -4.17
N GLU A 102 6.12 12.37 -3.78
CA GLU A 102 4.78 12.42 -3.16
C GLU A 102 4.84 13.40 -1.95
N PRO A 103 3.87 13.40 -0.99
CA PRO A 103 2.60 12.68 -0.93
C PRO A 103 1.38 13.51 -1.36
N GLY A 104 1.58 14.82 -1.52
CA GLY A 104 0.57 15.86 -1.71
C GLY A 104 1.22 17.21 -1.93
#